data_AF-A0A960EEZ6-F1
#
_entry.id   AF-A0A960EEZ6-F1
#
_cell.length_a   1.000
_cell.length_b   1.000
_cell.length_c   1.000
_cell.angle_alpha   90.00
_cell.angle_beta   90.00
_cell.angle_gamma   90.00
#
_symmetry.space_group_name_H-M   'P 1'
#
loop_
_entity.id
_entity.type
_entity.pdbx_description
1 polymer ?
#
loop_
_entity_poly.entity_id
_entity_poly.type
_entity_poly.pdbx_seq_one_letter_code
_entity_poly.pdbx_strand_id
1 'polypeptide(L)'
;MTVQEQVDAIFGRPAEQGVSLAMVVLHRGEVVAERYGVQPANDFQPAVEIGPESTLISWSTAKSMTHAACGILVRDGLLDLDAPA
;
A
#
# COMPACT_ATOMS: atom_id res chain seq x y z
N MET A 1 -16.27 17.82 -4.51
CA MET A 1 -15.02 17.15 -4.88
C MET A 1 -15.18 15.67 -4.58
N THR A 2 -15.00 14.79 -5.56
CA THR A 2 -15.13 13.32 -5.40
C THR A 2 -13.90 12.75 -4.67
N VAL A 3 -13.98 11.49 -4.20
CA VAL A 3 -12.80 10.82 -3.61
C VAL A 3 -11.69 10.67 -4.65
N GLN A 4 -12.05 10.38 -5.91
CA GLN A 4 -11.08 10.29 -7.00
C GLN A 4 -10.35 11.63 -7.22
N GLU A 5 -11.07 12.75 -7.25
CA GLU A 5 -10.45 14.08 -7.42
C GLU A 5 -9.47 14.41 -6.28
N GLN A 6 -9.75 13.95 -5.05
CA GLN A 6 -8.82 14.10 -3.92
C GLN A 6 -7.57 13.22 -4.07
N VAL A 7 -7.73 11.99 -4.53
CA VAL A 7 -6.60 11.10 -4.85
C VAL A 7 -5.76 11.71 -5.97
N ASP A 8 -6.37 12.19 -7.04
CA ASP A 8 -5.66 12.82 -8.16
C ASP A 8 -4.87 14.06 -7.70
N ALA A 9 -5.42 14.86 -6.78
CA ALA A 9 -4.73 16.00 -6.18
C ALA A 9 -3.46 15.60 -5.38
N ILE A 10 -3.43 14.40 -4.77
CA ILE A 10 -2.24 13.88 -4.09
C ILE A 10 -1.13 13.56 -5.11
N PHE A 11 -1.50 12.97 -6.25
CA PHE A 11 -0.55 12.64 -7.33
C PHE A 11 -0.01 13.88 -8.05
N GLY A 12 -0.73 15.00 -8.01
CA GLY A 12 -0.28 16.28 -8.55
C GLY A 12 0.67 17.08 -7.67
N ARG A 13 1.08 16.57 -6.50
CA ARG A 13 1.99 17.29 -5.59
C ARG A 13 3.40 17.42 -6.18
N PRO A 14 4.14 18.49 -5.82
CA PRO A 14 5.52 18.68 -6.26
C PRO A 14 6.41 17.50 -5.85
N ALA A 15 7.32 17.09 -6.73
CA ALA A 15 8.17 15.91 -6.51
C ALA A 15 9.10 16.05 -5.29
N GLU A 16 9.40 17.28 -4.88
CA GLU A 16 10.17 17.60 -3.66
C GLU A 16 9.45 17.15 -2.38
N GLN A 17 8.13 16.93 -2.45
CA GLN A 17 7.31 16.40 -1.35
C GLN A 17 7.18 14.86 -1.41
N GLY A 18 7.82 14.22 -2.38
CA GLY A 18 7.71 12.79 -2.66
C GLY A 18 6.81 12.49 -3.86
N VAL A 19 7.08 11.33 -4.48
CA VAL A 19 6.33 10.85 -5.65
C VAL A 19 5.39 9.74 -5.21
N SER A 20 4.09 9.92 -5.44
CA SER A 20 3.08 8.89 -5.17
C SER A 20 3.07 7.87 -6.31
N LEU A 21 3.21 6.59 -5.96
CA LEU A 21 3.30 5.49 -6.94
C LEU A 21 1.98 4.74 -7.08
N ALA A 22 1.24 4.52 -6.00
CA ALA A 22 -0.05 3.86 -6.00
C ALA A 22 -0.89 4.32 -4.79
N MET A 23 -2.19 4.50 -4.99
CA MET A 23 -3.16 4.71 -3.90
C MET A 23 -4.48 4.06 -4.28
N VAL A 24 -4.99 3.22 -3.37
CA VAL A 24 -6.30 2.57 -3.49
C VAL A 24 -7.09 2.91 -2.24
N VAL A 25 -8.34 3.37 -2.42
CA VAL A 25 -9.25 3.70 -1.33
C VAL A 25 -10.42 2.72 -1.36
N LEU A 26 -10.54 1.92 -0.30
CA LEU A 26 -11.66 1.02 -0.09
C LEU A 26 -12.63 1.62 0.94
N HIS A 27 -13.92 1.58 0.64
CA HIS A 27 -14.97 1.97 1.57
C HIS A 27 -16.14 0.98 1.47
N ARG A 28 -16.49 0.36 2.60
CA ARG A 28 -17.55 -0.66 2.70
C ARG A 28 -17.36 -1.85 1.76
N GLY A 29 -16.11 -2.29 1.59
CA GLY A 29 -15.76 -3.44 0.75
C GLY A 29 -15.59 -3.12 -0.73
N GLU A 30 -15.88 -1.90 -1.15
CA GLU A 30 -15.78 -1.47 -2.54
C GLU A 30 -14.60 -0.51 -2.75
N VAL A 31 -13.93 -0.61 -3.88
CA VAL A 31 -12.93 0.37 -4.32
C VAL A 31 -13.67 1.62 -4.79
N VAL A 32 -13.46 2.75 -4.11
CA VAL A 32 -14.13 4.03 -4.41
C VAL A 32 -13.22 5.05 -5.10
N ALA A 33 -11.91 4.82 -5.09
CA ALA A 33 -10.92 5.56 -5.85
C ALA A 33 -9.63 4.73 -5.98
N GLU A 34 -8.96 4.87 -7.11
CA GLU A 34 -7.73 4.14 -7.41
C GLU A 34 -6.88 4.95 -8.38
N ARG A 35 -5.58 5.04 -8.11
CA ARG A 35 -4.64 5.77 -8.97
C ARG A 35 -3.24 5.17 -8.87
N TYR A 36 -2.59 5.12 -10.03
CA TYR A 36 -1.21 4.67 -10.19
C TYR A 36 -0.37 5.74 -10.87
N GLY A 37 0.91 5.79 -10.52
CA GLY A 37 1.86 6.80 -10.97
C GLY A 37 3.01 6.18 -11.75
N VAL A 38 4.08 6.96 -11.90
CA VAL A 38 5.32 6.53 -12.55
C VAL A 38 6.42 6.54 -11.51
N GLN A 39 7.09 5.41 -11.35
CA GLN A 39 8.32 5.35 -10.57
C GLN A 39 9.44 6.03 -11.37
N PRO A 40 10.11 7.06 -10.81
CA PRO A 40 11.19 7.74 -11.51
C PRO A 40 12.36 6.80 -11.81
N ALA A 41 13.12 7.13 -12.86
CA ALA A 41 14.38 6.45 -13.16
C ALA A 41 15.38 6.62 -12.00
N ASN A 42 16.28 5.66 -11.86
CA ASN A 42 17.43 5.74 -10.97
C ASN A 42 18.66 5.11 -11.66
N ASP A 43 19.79 5.05 -10.97
CA ASP A 43 21.05 4.54 -11.52
C ASP A 43 20.99 3.08 -11.99
N PHE A 44 19.98 2.32 -11.56
CA PHE A 44 19.83 0.89 -11.83
C PHE A 44 18.73 0.56 -12.84
N GLN A 45 17.77 1.46 -13.06
CA GLN A 45 16.62 1.20 -13.95
C GLN A 45 16.00 2.49 -14.52
N PRO A 46 15.40 2.43 -15.72
CA PRO A 46 14.63 3.53 -16.27
C PRO A 46 13.35 3.77 -15.45
N ALA A 47 12.62 4.83 -15.78
CA ALA A 47 11.30 5.07 -15.21
C ALA A 47 10.34 3.92 -15.56
N VAL A 48 9.46 3.57 -14.62
CA VAL A 48 8.53 2.43 -14.75
C VAL A 48 7.11 2.89 -14.45
N GLU A 49 6.18 2.61 -15.35
CA GLU A 49 4.75 2.80 -15.08
C GLU A 49 4.28 1.77 -14.04
N ILE A 50 3.61 2.26 -13.00
CA ILE A 50 3.03 1.41 -11.97
C ILE A 50 1.60 1.06 -12.38
N GLY A 51 1.21 -0.18 -12.15
CA GLY A 51 -0.14 -0.67 -12.37
C GLY A 51 -0.60 -1.59 -11.23
N PRO A 52 -1.81 -2.18 -11.36
CA PRO A 52 -2.41 -3.00 -10.30
C PRO A 52 -1.59 -4.24 -9.93
N GLU A 53 -0.83 -4.79 -10.89
CA GLU A 53 0.01 -5.97 -10.67
C GLU A 53 1.45 -5.62 -10.22
N SER A 54 1.79 -4.33 -10.12
CA SER A 54 3.14 -3.90 -9.71
C SER A 54 3.36 -4.11 -8.21
N THR A 55 4.48 -4.74 -7.84
CA THR A 55 4.88 -4.89 -6.43
C THR A 55 5.73 -3.70 -5.97
N LEU A 56 5.37 -3.10 -4.84
CA LEU A 56 6.13 -2.01 -4.22
C LEU A 56 6.77 -2.45 -2.90
N ILE A 57 7.83 -1.74 -2.48
CA ILE A 57 8.50 -2.01 -1.20
C ILE A 57 7.52 -1.76 -0.06
N SER A 58 7.28 -2.80 0.74
CA SER A 58 6.28 -2.79 1.80
C SER A 58 6.71 -2.02 3.05
N TRP A 59 8.01 -1.82 3.27
CA TRP A 59 8.56 -1.19 4.48
C TRP A 59 7.95 -1.77 5.76
N SER A 60 7.65 -0.94 6.76
CA SER A 60 7.04 -1.39 8.01
C SER A 60 5.57 -1.81 7.87
N THR A 61 4.89 -1.53 6.75
CA THR A 61 3.53 -2.03 6.50
C THR A 61 3.50 -3.56 6.49
N ALA A 62 4.61 -4.22 6.12
CA ALA A 62 4.73 -5.68 6.21
C ALA A 62 4.47 -6.22 7.62
N LYS A 63 4.82 -5.46 8.68
CA LYS A 63 4.57 -5.88 10.07
C LYS A 63 3.09 -6.00 10.38
N SER A 64 2.26 -5.12 9.84
CA SER A 64 0.80 -5.20 9.99
C SER A 64 0.24 -6.46 9.32
N MET A 65 0.78 -6.82 8.15
CA MET A 65 0.39 -8.07 7.47
C MET A 65 0.79 -9.31 8.28
N THR A 66 2.01 -9.33 8.82
CA THR A 66 2.46 -10.39 9.73
C THR A 66 1.57 -10.46 10.98
N HIS A 67 1.23 -9.32 11.58
CA HIS A 67 0.36 -9.27 12.75
C HIS A 67 -1.05 -9.81 12.45
N ALA A 68 -1.63 -9.48 11.28
CA ALA A 68 -2.91 -10.02 10.86
C ALA A 68 -2.86 -11.55 10.71
N ALA A 69 -1.78 -12.09 10.13
CA ALA A 69 -1.56 -13.53 10.05
C ALA A 69 -1.44 -14.18 11.44
N CYS A 70 -0.72 -13.57 12.39
CA CYS A 70 -0.70 -14.03 13.78
C CYS A 70 -2.10 -14.05 14.40
N GLY A 71 -2.92 -13.02 14.16
CA GLY A 71 -4.31 -12.99 14.63
C GLY A 71 -5.16 -14.14 14.10
N ILE A 72 -4.94 -14.56 12.85
CA ILE A 72 -5.58 -15.75 12.26
C ILE A 72 -5.14 -17.01 13.01
N LEU A 73 -3.84 -17.17 13.28
CA LEU A 73 -3.32 -18.33 14.03
C LEU A 73 -3.87 -18.39 15.46
N VAL A 74 -4.00 -17.26 16.14
CA VAL A 74 -4.61 -17.18 17.46
C VAL A 74 -6.08 -17.62 17.41
N ARG A 75 -6.85 -17.08 16.45
CA ARG A 75 -8.26 -17.46 16.26
C ARG A 75 -8.41 -18.96 15.99
N ASP A 76 -7.49 -19.52 15.23
CA ASP A 76 -7.50 -20.94 14.84
C ASP A 76 -6.92 -21.85 15.95
N GLY A 77 -6.51 -21.29 17.10
CA GLY A 77 -5.97 -22.04 18.24
C GLY A 77 -4.54 -22.57 18.04
N LEU A 78 -3.84 -22.06 17.03
CA LEU A 78 -2.48 -22.47 16.65
C LEU A 78 -1.38 -21.63 17.30
N LEU A 79 -1.74 -20.51 17.91
CA LEU A 79 -0.82 -19.62 18.63
C LEU A 79 -1.46 -19.18 19.95
N ASP A 80 -0.76 -19.44 21.06
CA ASP A 80 -1.10 -18.95 22.40
C ASP A 80 -0.24 -17.72 22.71
N LEU A 81 -0.88 -16.62 23.09
CA LEU A 81 -0.21 -15.35 23.37
C LEU A 81 0.41 -15.30 24.78
N ASP A 82 -0.08 -16.13 25.70
CA ASP A 82 0.40 -16.20 27.07
C ASP A 82 1.49 -17.27 27.26
N ALA A 83 1.71 -18.10 26.23
CA ALA A 83 2.81 -19.05 26.21
C ALA A 83 4.17 -18.31 26.16
N PRO A 84 5.22 -18.88 26.77
CA PRO A 84 6.56 -18.33 26.64
C PRO A 84 7.00 -18.31 25.17
N ALA A 85 7.72 -17.25 24.80
CA ALA A 85 8.30 -17.08 23.48
C ALA A 85 9.42 -18.09 23.17
#